data_AF-A0A4Q2TXZ3-F1
#
_entry.id   AF-A0A4Q2TXZ3-F1
#
_cell.length_a   1.000
_cell.length_b   1.000
_cell.length_c   1.000
_cell.angle_alpha   90.00
_cell.angle_beta   90.00
_cell.angle_gamma   90.00
#
_symmetry.space_group_name_H-M   'P 1'
#
loop_
_entity.id
_entity.type
_entity.pdbx_description
1 polymer ?
#
loop_
_entity_poly.entity_id
_entity_poly.type
_entity_poly.pdbx_seq_one_letter_code
_entity_poly.pdbx_strand_id
1 'polypeptide(L)'
;MQLHEEDLGTPDGLSELQRSLCRRVATLEVELEQMEGKLSKGEDVDLELYRALTGTLSRVGTSLGVKRAPRRALTIAERAAAASREAGH
;
A
#
# COMPACT_ATOMS: atom_id res chain seq x y z
N MET A 1 -7.76 12.12 3.91
CA MET A 1 -8.66 12.06 2.74
C MET A 1 -8.00 12.65 1.50
N GLN A 2 -7.37 13.83 1.61
CA GLN A 2 -6.64 14.50 0.53
C GLN A 2 -5.44 13.70 -0.03
N LEU A 3 -4.76 12.92 0.82
CA LEU A 3 -3.54 12.17 0.46
C LEU A 3 -3.73 11.20 -0.74
N HIS A 4 -4.80 10.39 -0.73
CA HIS A 4 -5.04 9.43 -1.83
C HIS A 4 -5.56 10.08 -3.12
N GLU A 5 -6.18 11.26 -3.02
CA GLU A 5 -6.62 12.01 -4.20
C GLU A 5 -5.41 12.63 -4.92
N GLU A 6 -4.43 13.14 -4.16
CA GLU A 6 -3.16 13.69 -4.67
C GLU A 6 -2.32 12.62 -5.41
N ASP A 7 -2.35 11.37 -4.95
CA ASP A 7 -1.67 10.23 -5.60
C ASP A 7 -2.21 9.91 -7.00
N LEU A 8 -3.43 10.36 -7.32
CA LEU A 8 -4.12 10.07 -8.58
C LEU A 8 -4.12 11.24 -9.58
N GLY A 9 -3.59 12.41 -9.19
CA GLY A 9 -3.53 13.63 -10.02
C GLY A 9 -4.33 14.80 -9.43
N THR A 10 -4.41 15.92 -10.16
CA THR A 10 -5.02 17.17 -9.68
C THR A 10 -6.49 16.95 -9.26
N PRO A 11 -6.95 17.53 -8.13
CA PRO A 11 -8.28 17.27 -7.55
C PRO A 11 -9.47 17.42 -8.50
N ASP A 12 -9.36 18.24 -9.55
CA ASP A 12 -10.45 18.48 -10.51
C ASP A 12 -10.62 17.36 -11.56
N GLY A 13 -9.71 16.39 -11.62
CA GLY A 13 -9.71 15.32 -12.62
C GLY A 13 -10.37 13.99 -12.19
N LEU A 14 -10.76 13.86 -10.92
CA LEU A 14 -11.30 12.59 -10.39
C LEU A 14 -12.82 12.50 -10.52
N SER A 15 -13.29 11.38 -11.07
CA SER A 15 -14.72 11.03 -11.04
C SER A 15 -15.22 10.81 -9.62
N GLU A 16 -16.52 10.98 -9.39
CA GLU A 16 -17.13 10.75 -8.07
C GLU A 16 -16.91 9.32 -7.57
N LEU A 17 -16.88 8.33 -8.48
CA LEU A 17 -16.56 6.95 -8.14
C LEU A 17 -15.13 6.81 -7.61
N GLN A 18 -14.15 7.48 -8.23
CA GLN A 18 -12.76 7.46 -7.76
C GLN A 18 -12.62 8.12 -6.39
N ARG A 19 -13.28 9.25 -6.15
CA ARG A 19 -13.31 9.88 -4.81
C ARG A 19 -13.93 8.93 -3.77
N SER A 20 -15.01 8.26 -4.14
CA SER A 20 -15.70 7.27 -3.31
C SER A 20 -14.79 6.06 -2.98
N LEU A 21 -13.94 5.63 -3.92
CA LEU A 21 -12.95 4.59 -3.68
C LEU A 21 -11.81 5.11 -2.79
N CYS A 22 -11.30 6.33 -2.99
CA CYS A 22 -10.28 6.93 -2.13
C CYS A 22 -10.73 7.01 -0.66
N ARG A 23 -12.01 7.35 -0.42
CA ARG A 23 -12.61 7.31 0.92
C ARG A 23 -12.53 5.93 1.57
N ARG A 24 -12.84 4.88 0.79
CA ARG A 24 -12.81 3.50 1.27
C ARG A 24 -11.39 3.02 1.53
N VAL A 25 -10.43 3.40 0.69
CA VAL A 25 -8.99 3.14 0.92
C VAL A 25 -8.58 3.69 2.28
N ALA A 26 -8.84 4.96 2.55
CA ALA A 26 -8.50 5.58 3.83
C ALA A 26 -9.13 4.84 5.02
N THR A 27 -10.39 4.42 4.91
CA THR A 27 -11.05 3.65 5.98
C THR A 27 -10.43 2.27 6.17
N LEU A 28 -10.11 1.56 5.08
CA LEU A 28 -9.49 0.25 5.13
C LEU A 28 -8.09 0.32 5.75
N GLU A 29 -7.31 1.34 5.42
CA GLU A 29 -5.97 1.55 5.99
C GLU A 29 -6.01 1.77 7.50
N VAL A 30 -6.92 2.63 7.99
CA VAL A 30 -7.07 2.86 9.44
C VAL A 30 -7.48 1.58 10.17
N GLU A 31 -8.36 0.76 9.58
CA GLU A 31 -8.75 -0.50 10.20
C GLU A 31 -7.60 -1.50 10.23
N LEU A 32 -6.86 -1.62 9.13
CA LEU A 32 -5.67 -2.48 9.06
C LEU A 32 -4.60 -2.03 10.05
N GLU A 33 -4.35 -0.73 10.17
CA GLU A 33 -3.38 -0.17 11.14
C GLU A 33 -3.77 -0.50 12.58
N GLN A 34 -5.06 -0.42 12.92
CA GLN A 34 -5.55 -0.83 14.24
C GLN A 34 -5.35 -2.33 14.49
N MET A 35 -5.62 -3.18 13.49
CA MET A 35 -5.37 -4.63 13.58
C MET A 35 -3.87 -4.94 13.74
N GLU A 36 -3.00 -4.25 13.00
CA GLU A 36 -1.54 -4.38 13.09
C GLU A 36 -0.99 -3.91 14.44
N GLY A 37 -1.57 -2.85 15.01
CA GLY A 37 -1.27 -2.38 16.35
C GLY A 37 -1.59 -3.42 17.43
N LYS A 38 -2.71 -4.15 17.29
CA LYS A 38 -3.09 -5.26 18.17
C LYS A 38 -2.13 -6.45 18.01
N LEU A 39 -1.87 -6.86 16.77
CA LEU A 39 -0.90 -7.92 16.45
C LEU A 39 0.47 -7.64 17.06
N SER A 40 0.95 -6.40 16.99
CA SER A 40 2.26 -5.99 17.53
C SER A 40 2.35 -6.12 19.05
N LYS A 41 1.21 -6.11 19.76
CA LYS A 41 1.12 -6.33 21.21
C LYS A 41 0.91 -7.80 21.57
N GLY A 42 0.79 -8.68 20.59
CA GLY A 42 0.43 -10.10 20.79
C GLY A 42 -1.04 -10.31 21.14
N GLU A 43 -1.90 -9.34 20.83
CA GLU A 43 -3.36 -9.48 21.02
C GLU A 43 -3.98 -10.30 19.89
N ASP A 44 -5.10 -10.97 20.20
CA ASP A 44 -5.86 -11.73 19.20
C ASP A 44 -6.50 -10.81 18.16
N VAL A 45 -6.32 -11.19 16.90
CA VAL A 45 -6.88 -10.51 15.73
C VAL A 45 -7.46 -11.56 14.79
N ASP A 46 -8.61 -11.26 14.20
CA ASP A 46 -9.18 -12.09 13.15
C ASP A 46 -8.31 -12.02 11.88
N LEU A 47 -7.47 -13.05 11.70
CA LEU A 47 -6.54 -13.14 10.58
C LEU A 47 -7.25 -13.37 9.23
N GLU A 48 -8.45 -13.95 9.24
CA GLU A 48 -9.26 -14.12 8.03
C GLU A 48 -9.78 -12.76 7.57
N LEU A 49 -10.32 -11.97 8.50
CA LEU A 49 -10.74 -10.60 8.23
C LEU A 49 -9.56 -9.74 7.79
N TYR A 50 -8.42 -9.81 8.49
CA TYR A 50 -7.20 -9.08 8.12
C TYR A 50 -6.76 -9.39 6.68
N ARG A 51 -6.74 -10.68 6.31
CA ARG A 51 -6.42 -11.12 4.94
C ARG A 51 -7.43 -10.58 3.92
N ALA A 52 -8.72 -10.63 4.24
CA ALA A 52 -9.79 -10.17 3.36
C ALA A 52 -9.73 -8.64 3.12
N LEU A 53 -9.49 -7.85 4.17
CA LEU A 53 -9.33 -6.40 4.10
C LEU A 53 -8.07 -6.01 3.30
N THR A 54 -6.94 -6.66 3.56
CA THR A 54 -5.68 -6.46 2.82
C THR A 54 -5.85 -6.75 1.32
N GLY A 55 -6.51 -7.86 0.98
CA GLY A 55 -6.81 -8.20 -0.41
C GLY A 55 -7.77 -7.21 -1.07
N THR A 56 -8.72 -6.67 -0.32
CA THR A 56 -9.66 -5.64 -0.79
C THR A 56 -8.92 -4.32 -1.07
N LEU A 57 -8.07 -3.88 -0.15
CA LEU A 57 -7.23 -2.69 -0.32
C LEU A 57 -6.37 -2.79 -1.59
N SER A 58 -5.70 -3.93 -1.79
CA SER A 58 -4.87 -4.18 -2.98
C SER A 58 -5.67 -4.10 -4.30
N ARG A 59 -6.88 -4.66 -4.32
CA ARG A 59 -7.77 -4.59 -5.50
C ARG A 59 -8.25 -3.18 -5.76
N VAL A 60 -8.66 -2.44 -4.72
CA VAL A 60 -9.13 -1.05 -4.86
C VAL A 60 -7.99 -0.16 -5.38
N GLY A 61 -6.76 -0.31 -4.86
CA GLY A 61 -5.59 0.42 -5.38
C GLY A 61 -5.32 0.12 -6.86
N THR A 62 -5.45 -1.14 -7.26
CA THR A 62 -5.33 -1.54 -8.68
C THR A 62 -6.43 -0.89 -9.53
N SER A 63 -7.68 -0.88 -9.08
CA SER A 63 -8.81 -0.25 -9.77
C SER A 63 -8.68 1.26 -9.89
N LEU A 64 -8.06 1.92 -8.92
CA LEU A 64 -7.75 3.35 -8.97
C LEU A 64 -6.60 3.66 -9.94
N GLY A 65 -5.92 2.65 -10.48
CA GLY A 65 -4.81 2.86 -11.40
C GLY A 65 -3.49 3.13 -10.70
N VAL A 66 -3.39 2.86 -9.39
CA VAL A 66 -2.12 2.81 -8.65
C VAL A 66 -1.33 1.62 -9.20
N LYS A 67 -0.57 1.88 -10.25
CA LYS A 67 0.33 0.89 -10.83
C LYS A 67 1.50 0.75 -9.88
N ARG A 68 1.83 -0.50 -9.50
CA ARG A 68 3.08 -0.80 -8.82
C ARG A 68 4.20 -0.16 -9.63
N ALA A 69 4.85 0.88 -9.10
CA ALA A 69 6.00 1.45 -9.75
C ALA A 69 7.03 0.33 -9.89
N PRO A 70 7.49 -0.01 -11.12
CA PRO A 70 8.51 -1.02 -11.26
C PRO A 70 9.73 -0.52 -10.48
N ARG A 71 10.07 -1.21 -9.39
CA ARG A 71 11.32 -0.96 -8.67
C ARG A 71 12.41 -1.04 -9.72
N ARG A 72 13.16 0.05 -9.92
CA ARG A 72 14.24 0.12 -10.92
C ARG A 72 15.03 -1.18 -10.88
N ALA A 73 14.99 -1.94 -11.97
CA ALA A 73 15.75 -3.17 -12.05
C ALA A 73 17.22 -2.79 -11.99
N LEU A 74 17.88 -3.08 -10.87
CA LEU A 74 19.32 -2.97 -10.77
C LEU A 74 19.94 -3.96 -11.75
N THR A 75 20.90 -3.50 -12.53
CA THR A 75 21.76 -4.36 -13.35
C THR A 75 22.49 -5.36 -12.46
N ILE A 76 22.99 -6.45 -13.04
CA ILE A 76 23.75 -7.47 -12.32
C ILE A 76 24.96 -6.83 -11.59
N ALA A 77 25.61 -5.85 -12.23
CA ALA A 77 26.72 -5.11 -11.64
C ALA A 77 26.31 -4.29 -10.40
N GLU A 78 25.17 -3.59 -10.47
CA GLU A 78 24.66 -2.80 -9.34
C GLU A 78 24.21 -3.69 -8.17
N ARG A 79 23.65 -4.87 -8.45
CA ARG A 79 23.29 -5.85 -7.42
C ARG A 79 24.52 -6.43 -6.71
N ALA A 80 25.56 -6.77 -7.46
CA ALA A 80 26.82 -7.25 -6.90
C ALA A 80 27.47 -6.17 -6.02
N ALA A 81 27.49 -4.90 -6.48
CA ALA A 81 28.03 -3.79 -5.72
C ALA A 81 27.23 -3.43 -4.46
N ALA A 82 25.92 -3.72 -4.41
CA ALA A 82 25.11 -3.58 -3.20
C ALA A 82 25.41 -4.70 -2.19
N ALA A 83 25.49 -5.95 -2.66
CA ALA A 83 25.81 -7.11 -1.81
C ALA A 83 27.22 -7.03 -1.19
N SER A 84 28.21 -6.52 -1.94
CA SER A 84 29.56 -6.28 -1.40
C SER A 84 29.63 -5.19 -0.34
N ARG A 85 28.66 -4.26 -0.30
CA ARG A 85 28.57 -3.22 0.73
C ARG A 85 27.89 -3.73 2.01
N GLU A 86 26.96 -4.67 1.88
CA GLU A 86 26.30 -5.33 3.01
C GLU A 86 27.18 -6.39 3.69
N ALA A 87 28.09 -7.05 2.95
CA ALA A 87 29.03 -8.03 3.48
C ALA A 87 30.30 -7.43 4.14
N GLY A 88 30.41 -6.10 4.18
CA GLY A 88 31.55 -5.36 4.73
C GLY A 88 31.30 -4.72 6.10
N HIS A 89 30.21 -5.07 6.78
CA HIS A 89 29.93 -4.77 8.18
C HIS A 89 29.93 -6.07 8.99
#